data_AF-A0A484YFF3-F1
#
_entry.id   AF-A0A484YFF3-F1
#
_cell.length_a   1.000
_cell.length_b   1.000
_cell.length_c   1.000
_cell.angle_alpha   90.00
_cell.angle_beta   90.00
_cell.angle_gamma   90.00
#
_symmetry.space_group_name_H-M   'P 1'
#
loop_
_entity.id
_entity.type
_entity.pdbx_description
1 polymer ?
#
loop_
_entity_poly.entity_id
_entity_poly.type
_entity_poly.pdbx_seq_one_letter_code
_entity_poly.pdbx_strand_id
1 'polypeptide(L)'
;MVTDTDTKVIDPEFGFMGPMAFDIGNYIGNLLLAYFSRPGWDANEQRRADYQEWLLQQIVQTWSVFTREFRQLWDNKTQGDAWSTEMYQQNRAALEDAQDQFFATLLEDSLVNAAWK
;
A
#
# COMPACT_ATOMS: atom_id res chain seq x y z
N MET A 1 12.06 -10.00 -4.97
CA MET A 1 13.51 -10.21 -4.70
C MET A 1 14.13 -8.89 -4.30
N VAL A 2 15.04 -8.90 -3.34
CA VAL A 2 15.62 -7.67 -2.76
C VAL A 2 17.13 -7.79 -2.56
N THR A 3 17.82 -6.66 -2.69
CA THR A 3 19.17 -6.38 -2.18
C THR A 3 19.11 -5.07 -1.40
N ASP A 4 20.21 -4.61 -0.82
CA ASP A 4 20.25 -3.35 -0.06
C ASP A 4 19.83 -2.13 -0.89
N THR A 5 19.97 -2.17 -2.22
CA THR A 5 19.72 -1.02 -3.11
C THR A 5 18.78 -1.32 -4.27
N ASP A 6 18.19 -2.52 -4.35
CA ASP A 6 17.32 -2.90 -5.45
C ASP A 6 16.18 -3.82 -5.01
N THR A 7 14.99 -3.57 -5.56
CA THR A 7 13.77 -4.33 -5.29
C THR A 7 13.09 -4.67 -6.61
N LYS A 8 12.84 -5.96 -6.83
CA LYS A 8 12.15 -6.49 -8.00
C LYS A 8 10.91 -7.27 -7.58
N VAL A 9 9.75 -6.89 -8.10
CA VAL A 9 8.53 -7.71 -8.07
C VAL A 9 8.62 -8.72 -9.21
N ILE A 10 8.30 -9.97 -8.92
CA ILE A 10 8.39 -11.09 -9.85
C ILE A 10 7.09 -11.88 -9.84
N ASP A 11 6.95 -12.78 -10.81
CA ASP A 11 5.88 -13.77 -10.85
C ASP A 11 4.44 -13.21 -10.89
N PRO A 12 4.10 -12.33 -11.87
CA PRO A 12 2.76 -11.77 -12.00
C PRO A 12 1.79 -12.73 -12.73
N GLU A 13 1.94 -14.05 -12.59
CA GLU A 13 1.17 -15.02 -13.36
C GLU A 13 -0.34 -14.99 -13.08
N PHE A 14 -0.73 -14.46 -11.92
CA PHE A 14 -2.12 -14.21 -11.53
C PHE A 14 -2.61 -12.78 -11.84
N GLY A 15 -1.93 -12.04 -12.71
CA GLY A 15 -2.33 -10.69 -13.09
C GLY A 15 -3.65 -10.65 -13.88
N PHE A 16 -4.65 -9.93 -13.35
CA PHE A 16 -5.90 -9.63 -14.05
C PHE A 16 -6.45 -8.27 -13.62
N MET A 17 -7.52 -7.80 -14.26
CA MET A 17 -8.24 -6.57 -13.87
C MET A 17 -9.06 -6.81 -12.60
N GLY A 18 -8.42 -6.66 -11.44
CA GLY A 18 -9.00 -6.86 -10.12
C GLY A 18 -8.94 -5.62 -9.23
N PRO A 19 -9.39 -5.73 -7.98
CA PRO A 19 -9.31 -4.64 -7.01
C PRO A 19 -7.84 -4.38 -6.61
N MET A 20 -7.39 -3.13 -6.69
CA MET A 20 -6.02 -2.72 -6.29
C MET A 20 -5.69 -3.10 -4.84
N ALA A 21 -6.70 -3.11 -3.97
CA ALA A 21 -6.59 -3.51 -2.57
C ALA A 21 -6.01 -4.92 -2.38
N PHE A 22 -6.16 -5.82 -3.36
CA PHE A 22 -5.65 -7.18 -3.26
C PHE A 22 -4.13 -7.21 -3.22
N ASP A 23 -3.45 -6.47 -4.11
CA ASP A 23 -1.99 -6.44 -4.16
C ASP A 23 -1.39 -5.78 -2.92
N ILE A 24 -1.97 -4.64 -2.52
CA ILE A 24 -1.54 -3.89 -1.33
C ILE A 24 -1.77 -4.72 -0.07
N GLY A 25 -2.98 -5.30 0.06
CA GLY A 25 -3.34 -6.17 1.17
C GLY A 25 -2.45 -7.40 1.25
N ASN A 26 -2.14 -8.04 0.12
CA ASN A 26 -1.23 -9.17 0.08
C ASN A 26 0.19 -8.83 0.56
N TYR A 27 0.69 -7.65 0.19
CA TYR A 27 2.00 -7.19 0.65
C TYR A 27 1.99 -6.92 2.16
N ILE A 28 1.00 -6.15 2.66
CA ILE A 28 0.85 -5.83 4.08
C ILE A 28 0.65 -7.10 4.91
N GLY A 29 -0.23 -8.01 4.48
CA GLY A 29 -0.50 -9.27 5.14
C GLY A 29 0.77 -10.13 5.29
N ASN A 30 1.61 -10.21 4.27
CA ASN A 30 2.88 -10.93 4.37
C ASN A 30 3.87 -10.28 5.37
N LEU A 31 3.91 -8.95 5.46
CA LEU A 31 4.73 -8.27 6.47
C LEU A 31 4.21 -8.53 7.89
N LEU A 32 2.89 -8.57 8.08
CA LEU A 32 2.27 -8.93 9.36
C LEU A 32 2.52 -10.40 9.72
N LEU A 33 2.42 -11.32 8.77
CA LEU A 33 2.81 -12.72 8.98
C LEU A 33 4.29 -12.83 9.40
N ALA A 34 5.16 -12.08 8.72
CA ALA A 34 6.57 -12.01 9.07
C ALA A 34 6.82 -11.38 10.45
N TYR A 35 5.94 -10.49 10.93
CA TYR A 35 5.98 -9.91 12.27
C TYR A 35 5.58 -10.94 13.32
N PHE A 36 4.45 -11.63 13.12
CA PHE A 36 3.93 -12.62 14.07
C PHE A 36 4.77 -13.88 14.14
N SER A 37 5.50 -14.23 13.07
CA SER A 37 6.39 -15.39 13.10
C SER A 37 7.66 -15.17 13.93
N ARG A 38 8.09 -13.92 14.18
CA ARG A 38 9.42 -13.61 14.77
C ARG A 38 9.75 -14.32 16.08
N PRO A 39 8.83 -14.50 17.05
CA PRO A 39 9.12 -15.23 18.28
C PRO A 39 9.64 -16.66 18.04
N GLY A 40 9.25 -17.31 16.93
CA GLY A 40 9.73 -18.64 16.57
C GLY A 40 11.16 -18.68 15.98
N TRP A 41 11.74 -17.52 15.63
CA TRP A 41 13.02 -17.43 14.94
C TRP A 41 14.15 -16.84 15.79
N ASP A 42 13.84 -15.89 16.68
CA ASP A 42 14.84 -15.24 17.52
C ASP A 42 14.47 -15.31 19.00
N ALA A 43 15.27 -16.08 19.75
CA ALA A 43 15.18 -16.19 21.20
C ALA A 43 15.61 -14.89 21.90
N ASN A 44 16.41 -14.04 21.24
CA ASN A 44 16.79 -12.74 21.78
C ASN A 44 15.61 -11.77 21.68
N GLU A 45 15.14 -11.33 22.84
CA GLU A 45 13.96 -10.46 22.95
C GLU A 45 14.15 -9.08 22.33
N GLN A 46 15.32 -8.45 22.55
CA GLN A 46 15.58 -7.11 22.03
C GLN A 46 15.64 -7.10 20.51
N ARG A 47 16.43 -8.01 19.91
CA ARG A 47 16.54 -8.10 18.43
C ARG A 47 15.20 -8.42 17.78
N ARG A 48 14.40 -9.27 18.43
CA ARG A 48 13.04 -9.56 17.97
C ARG A 48 12.18 -8.31 17.98
N ALA A 49 12.18 -7.55 19.07
CA ALA A 49 11.42 -6.31 19.19
C ALA A 49 11.84 -5.27 18.14
N ASP A 50 13.16 -5.06 17.96
CA ASP A 50 13.70 -4.11 16.98
C ASP A 50 13.27 -4.48 15.54
N TYR A 51 13.33 -5.77 15.19
CA TYR A 51 12.94 -6.23 13.86
C TYR A 51 11.41 -6.16 13.64
N GLN A 52 10.64 -6.47 14.68
CA GLN A 52 9.18 -6.35 14.67
C GLN A 52 8.75 -4.89 14.46
N GLU A 53 9.36 -3.96 15.18
CA GLU A 53 9.14 -2.52 14.99
C GLU A 53 9.53 -2.08 13.57
N TRP A 54 10.67 -2.55 13.05
CA TRP A 54 11.08 -2.26 11.68
C TRP A 54 10.05 -2.71 10.65
N LEU A 55 9.45 -3.91 10.80
CA LEU A 55 8.40 -4.41 9.91
C LEU A 55 7.14 -3.52 9.94
N LEU A 56 6.71 -3.06 11.12
CA LEU A 56 5.58 -2.15 11.25
C LEU A 56 5.88 -0.81 10.56
N GLN A 57 7.10 -0.29 10.72
CA GLN A 57 7.53 0.92 10.02
C GLN A 57 7.53 0.74 8.50
N GLN A 58 7.88 -0.44 7.98
CA GLN A 58 7.81 -0.70 6.53
C GLN A 58 6.38 -0.60 6.01
N ILE A 59 5.38 -1.07 6.76
CA ILE A 59 3.96 -0.96 6.39
C ILE A 59 3.57 0.52 6.31
N VAL A 60 3.88 1.30 7.35
CA VAL A 60 3.54 2.74 7.42
C VAL A 60 4.23 3.52 6.30
N GLN A 61 5.53 3.30 6.10
CA GLN A 61 6.30 3.99 5.06
C GLN A 61 5.82 3.62 3.66
N THR A 62 5.53 2.34 3.40
CA THR A 62 5.02 1.90 2.10
C THR A 62 3.69 2.59 1.79
N TRP A 63 2.75 2.61 2.74
CA TRP A 63 1.46 3.27 2.55
C TRP A 63 1.61 4.79 2.32
N SER A 64 2.45 5.45 3.12
CA SER A 64 2.70 6.89 2.98
C SER A 64 3.32 7.25 1.63
N VAL A 65 4.30 6.47 1.17
CA VAL A 65 4.93 6.68 -0.15
C VAL A 65 3.92 6.38 -1.26
N PHE A 66 3.24 5.23 -1.21
CA PHE A 66 2.24 4.85 -2.21
C PHE A 66 1.18 5.94 -2.40
N THR A 67 0.56 6.41 -1.31
CA THR A 67 -0.49 7.44 -1.37
C THR A 67 0.04 8.76 -1.92
N ARG A 68 1.25 9.18 -1.52
CA ARG A 68 1.88 10.39 -2.06
C ARG A 68 2.15 10.28 -3.56
N GLU A 69 2.82 9.22 -4.01
CA GLU A 69 3.17 9.05 -5.42
C GLU A 69 1.91 8.89 -6.28
N PHE A 70 0.91 8.15 -5.82
CA PHE A 70 -0.34 7.97 -6.55
C PHE A 70 -1.12 9.29 -6.66
N ARG A 71 -1.18 10.10 -5.60
CA ARG A 71 -1.76 11.45 -5.66
C ARG A 71 -1.04 12.33 -6.66
N GLN A 72 0.30 12.32 -6.66
CA GLN A 72 1.06 13.09 -7.65
C GLN A 72 0.73 12.66 -9.09
N LEU A 73 0.59 11.36 -9.34
CA LEU A 73 0.18 10.86 -10.66
C LEU A 73 -1.24 11.29 -11.02
N TRP A 74 -2.17 11.27 -10.06
CA TRP A 74 -3.54 11.71 -10.24
C TRP A 74 -3.62 13.23 -10.50
N ASP A 75 -2.90 14.03 -9.73
CA ASP A 75 -2.85 15.50 -9.84
C ASP A 75 -2.34 15.97 -11.20
N ASN A 76 -1.48 15.18 -11.84
CA ASN A 76 -0.95 15.47 -13.17
C ASN A 76 -1.91 15.07 -14.31
N LYS A 77 -3.11 14.56 -14.02
CA LYS A 77 -4.13 14.22 -15.02
C LYS A 77 -5.04 15.41 -15.32
N THR A 78 -5.37 15.58 -16.60
CA THR A 78 -6.34 16.58 -17.07
C THR A 78 -7.71 15.98 -17.43
N GLN A 79 -7.81 14.64 -17.46
CA GLN A 79 -9.02 13.86 -17.76
C GLN A 79 -8.85 12.40 -17.28
N GLY A 80 -9.94 11.65 -17.14
CA GLY A 80 -9.93 10.22 -16.82
C GLY A 80 -11.34 9.61 -16.82
N ASP A 81 -11.43 8.28 -16.75
CA ASP A 81 -12.73 7.58 -16.82
C ASP A 81 -13.53 7.67 -15.51
N ALA A 82 -12.86 7.95 -14.40
CA ALA A 82 -13.47 7.93 -13.08
C ALA A 82 -14.25 9.22 -12.74
N TRP A 83 -13.89 10.36 -13.34
CA TRP A 83 -14.53 11.66 -13.08
C TRP A 83 -14.55 12.54 -14.33
N SER A 84 -15.40 13.58 -14.33
CA SER A 84 -15.47 14.50 -15.46
C SER A 84 -14.22 15.38 -15.59
N THR A 85 -13.92 15.84 -16.80
CA THR A 85 -12.81 16.74 -17.10
C THR A 85 -12.83 18.01 -16.24
N GLU A 86 -14.01 18.54 -15.93
CA GLU A 86 -14.18 19.73 -15.08
C GLU A 86 -13.67 19.48 -13.66
N MET A 87 -13.85 18.26 -13.12
CA MET A 87 -13.33 17.92 -11.79
C MET A 87 -11.81 18.05 -11.75
N TYR A 88 -11.11 17.52 -12.77
CA TYR A 88 -9.65 17.60 -12.85
C TYR A 88 -9.13 19.03 -13.07
N GLN A 89 -9.86 19.86 -13.81
CA GLN A 89 -9.35 21.15 -14.28
C GLN A 89 -9.78 22.36 -13.44
N GLN A 90 -10.95 22.30 -12.80
CA GLN A 90 -11.61 23.49 -12.26
C GLN A 90 -11.98 23.40 -10.78
N ASN A 91 -11.85 22.23 -10.15
CA ASN A 91 -12.28 22.04 -8.77
C ASN A 91 -11.26 21.25 -7.93
N ARG A 92 -10.16 21.92 -7.57
CA ARG A 92 -9.06 21.30 -6.82
C ARG A 92 -9.50 20.75 -5.46
N ALA A 93 -10.32 21.50 -4.71
CA ALA A 93 -10.79 21.06 -3.40
C ALA A 93 -11.65 19.79 -3.50
N ALA A 94 -12.59 19.72 -4.46
CA ALA A 94 -13.38 18.51 -4.66
C ALA A 94 -12.55 17.31 -5.14
N LEU A 95 -11.48 17.56 -5.91
CA LEU A 95 -10.54 16.51 -6.31
C LEU A 95 -9.76 15.97 -5.10
N GLU A 96 -9.30 16.85 -4.21
CA GLU A 96 -8.62 16.47 -2.96
C GLU A 96 -9.55 15.67 -2.04
N ASP A 97 -10.80 16.11 -1.86
CA ASP A 97 -11.81 15.37 -1.08
C ASP A 97 -12.08 13.98 -1.69
N ALA A 98 -12.17 13.88 -3.01
CA ALA A 98 -12.38 12.60 -3.70
C ALA A 98 -11.17 11.67 -3.54
N GLN A 99 -9.95 12.20 -3.59
CA GLN A 99 -8.74 11.44 -3.30
C GLN A 99 -8.71 10.95 -1.85
N ASP A 100 -9.03 11.81 -0.89
CA ASP A 100 -9.08 11.46 0.54
C ASP A 100 -10.06 10.32 0.79
N GLN A 101 -11.27 10.42 0.23
CA GLN A 101 -12.27 9.36 0.32
C GLN A 101 -11.79 8.07 -0.35
N PHE A 102 -11.21 8.16 -1.54
CA PHE A 102 -10.69 7.00 -2.27
C PHE A 102 -9.61 6.26 -1.46
N PHE A 103 -8.62 6.98 -0.92
CA PHE A 103 -7.54 6.35 -0.16
C PHE A 103 -8.00 5.83 1.20
N ALA A 104 -9.02 6.45 1.83
CA ALA A 104 -9.61 5.91 3.04
C ALA A 104 -10.28 4.54 2.77
N THR A 105 -11.10 4.45 1.72
CA THR A 105 -11.73 3.17 1.31
C THR A 105 -10.68 2.15 0.87
N LEU A 106 -9.69 2.56 0.07
CA LEU A 106 -8.62 1.68 -0.39
C LEU A 106 -7.81 1.10 0.77
N LEU A 107 -7.57 1.89 1.83
CA LEU A 107 -6.89 1.41 3.02
C LEU A 107 -7.71 0.35 3.74
N GLU A 108 -9.01 0.61 3.95
CA GLU A 108 -9.93 -0.35 4.57
C GLU A 108 -9.96 -1.66 3.80
N ASP A 109 -10.18 -1.60 2.49
CA ASP A 109 -10.19 -2.78 1.62
C ASP A 109 -8.86 -3.53 1.65
N SER A 110 -7.73 -2.81 1.67
CA SER A 110 -6.40 -3.42 1.72
C SER A 110 -6.18 -4.15 3.05
N LEU A 111 -6.63 -3.59 4.17
CA LEU A 111 -6.53 -4.21 5.49
C LEU A 111 -7.44 -5.42 5.62
N VAL A 112 -8.65 -5.37 5.04
CA VAL A 112 -9.52 -6.54 4.92
C VAL A 112 -8.76 -7.63 4.17
N ASN A 113 -8.28 -7.37 2.95
CA ASN A 113 -7.55 -8.36 2.14
C ASN A 113 -6.29 -8.90 2.84
N ALA A 114 -5.58 -8.08 3.61
CA ALA A 114 -4.44 -8.51 4.41
C ALA A 114 -4.81 -9.55 5.48
N ALA A 115 -6.02 -9.47 6.05
CA ALA A 115 -6.52 -10.39 7.06
C ALA A 115 -7.04 -11.72 6.50
N TRP A 116 -7.25 -11.84 5.18
CA TRP A 116 -7.65 -13.10 4.53
C TRP A 116 -6.48 -14.05 4.24
N LYS A 117 -5.27 -13.73 4.73
CA LYS A 117 -4.09 -14.60 4.69
C LYS A 117 -3.92 -15.41 5.97
#